data_AF-A0A953YA96-F1
#
_entry.id   AF-A0A953YA96-F1
#
_cell.length_a   1.000
_cell.length_b   1.000
_cell.length_c   1.000
_cell.angle_alpha   90.00
_cell.angle_beta   90.00
_cell.angle_gamma   90.00
#
_symmetry.space_group_name_H-M   'P 1'
#
loop_
_entity.id
_entity.type
_entity.pdbx_description
1 polymer ?
#
loop_
_entity_poly.entity_id
_entity_poly.type
_entity_poly.pdbx_seq_one_letter_code
_entity_poly.pdbx_strand_id
1 'polypeptide(L)'
;MSALTAGGLGCGTPEPPQPVSAPELQAELLGAEDALSRSARDDFWTATLGDMLPPSELEAYWETPPEARFEGYAVRLLEARLKADLLERYRSRLTPEQIDAFCAQPSYDACRGYVEEVTGS
;
A
#
# COMPACT_ATOMS: atom_id res chain seq x y z
N MET A 1 -34.11 58.64 39.28
CA MET A 1 -35.05 57.56 38.91
C MET A 1 -34.62 57.03 37.56
N SER A 2 -34.24 55.76 37.54
CA SER A 2 -33.70 55.03 36.39
C SER A 2 -34.79 54.63 35.39
N ALA A 3 -34.47 54.61 34.10
CA ALA A 3 -34.95 53.66 33.08
C ALA A 3 -34.20 53.91 31.76
N LEU A 4 -33.23 53.05 31.41
CA LEU A 4 -33.32 52.02 30.35
C LEU A 4 -33.03 52.55 28.93
N THR A 5 -31.75 52.67 28.59
CA THR A 5 -31.26 52.63 27.21
C THR A 5 -31.15 51.17 26.77
N ALA A 6 -32.09 50.75 25.92
CA ALA A 6 -32.04 49.47 25.23
C ALA A 6 -30.86 49.40 24.27
N GLY A 7 -30.18 48.25 24.27
CA GLY A 7 -28.98 47.98 23.50
C GLY A 7 -29.19 47.87 22.00
N GLY A 8 -28.08 48.03 21.28
CA GLY A 8 -27.89 47.68 19.89
C GLY A 8 -26.52 47.04 19.72
N LEU A 9 -26.36 45.81 20.20
CA LEU A 9 -25.28 44.93 19.78
C LEU A 9 -25.65 44.45 18.37
N GLY A 10 -24.92 44.95 17.37
CA GLY A 10 -25.00 44.42 16.00
C GLY A 10 -24.51 42.99 15.98
N CYS A 11 -25.42 42.03 15.97
CA CYS A 11 -25.14 40.66 15.55
C CYS A 11 -24.82 40.70 14.05
N GLY A 12 -23.54 40.83 13.70
CA GLY A 12 -23.06 40.47 12.38
C GLY A 12 -23.22 38.96 12.23
N THR A 13 -24.33 38.53 11.61
CA THR A 13 -24.52 37.13 11.21
C THR A 13 -23.38 36.78 10.24
N PRO A 14 -22.49 35.82 10.56
CA PRO A 14 -21.56 35.32 9.55
C PRO A 14 -22.40 34.74 8.41
N GLU A 15 -22.11 35.18 7.19
CA GLU A 15 -22.75 34.66 5.98
C GLU A 15 -22.65 33.12 5.99
N PRO A 16 -23.75 32.38 5.81
CA PRO A 16 -23.69 30.93 5.79
C PRO A 16 -22.79 30.48 4.65
N PRO A 17 -21.91 29.48 4.86
CA PRO A 17 -21.05 28.98 3.81
C PRO A 17 -21.93 28.56 2.61
N GLN A 18 -21.63 29.14 1.45
CA GLN A 18 -22.36 28.81 0.23
C GLN A 18 -22.26 27.30 -0.03
N PRO A 19 -23.33 26.66 -0.53
CA PRO A 19 -23.28 25.25 -0.88
C PRO A 19 -22.22 25.07 -1.96
N VAL A 20 -21.17 24.30 -1.64
CA VAL A 20 -20.14 23.91 -2.61
C VAL A 20 -20.81 23.26 -3.82
N SER A 21 -20.40 23.66 -5.02
CA SER A 21 -21.07 23.19 -6.23
C SER A 21 -20.71 21.72 -6.47
N ALA A 22 -21.66 20.90 -6.91
CA ALA A 22 -21.45 19.47 -7.18
C ALA A 22 -20.19 19.10 -8.00
N PRO A 23 -19.70 19.93 -8.96
CA PRO A 23 -18.44 19.68 -9.67
C PRO A 23 -17.19 19.76 -8.77
N GLU A 24 -17.19 20.60 -7.74
CA GLU A 24 -16.06 20.75 -6.81
C GLU A 24 -15.94 19.51 -5.91
N LEU A 25 -17.09 18.98 -5.45
CA LEU A 25 -17.15 17.72 -4.71
C LEU A 25 -16.66 16.52 -5.55
N GLN A 26 -16.95 16.51 -6.86
CA GLN A 26 -16.50 15.45 -7.76
C GLN A 26 -14.98 15.52 -8.01
N ALA A 27 -14.42 16.72 -8.15
CA ALA A 27 -12.98 16.90 -8.29
C ALA A 27 -12.21 16.52 -7.00
N GLU A 28 -12.76 16.83 -5.83
CA GLU A 28 -12.20 16.40 -4.53
C GLU A 28 -12.27 14.88 -4.35
N LEU A 29 -13.37 14.24 -4.76
CA LEU A 29 -13.53 12.78 -4.74
C LEU A 29 -12.52 12.08 -5.66
N LEU A 30 -12.38 12.54 -6.91
CA LEU A 30 -11.40 12.00 -7.86
C LEU A 30 -9.96 12.15 -7.35
N GLY A 31 -9.62 13.31 -6.77
CA GLY A 31 -8.30 13.54 -6.19
C GLY A 31 -8.00 12.66 -4.96
N ALA A 32 -9.03 12.35 -4.16
CA ALA A 32 -8.91 11.46 -3.02
C ALA A 32 -8.70 10.00 -3.44
N GLU A 33 -9.36 9.52 -4.50
CA GLU A 33 -9.18 8.17 -5.04
C GLU A 33 -7.74 7.96 -5.54
N ASP A 34 -7.18 8.94 -6.26
CA ASP A 34 -5.79 8.88 -6.74
C ASP A 34 -4.75 8.94 -5.61
N ALA A 35 -5.06 9.67 -4.53
CA ALA A 35 -4.20 9.73 -3.35
C ALA A 35 -4.24 8.42 -2.55
N LEU A 36 -5.43 7.82 -2.40
CA LEU A 36 -5.61 6.51 -1.76
C LEU A 36 -4.92 5.43 -2.57
N SER A 37 -5.09 5.40 -3.89
CA SER A 37 -4.45 4.43 -4.79
C SER A 37 -2.92 4.46 -4.69
N ARG A 38 -2.32 5.66 -4.68
CA ARG A 38 -0.87 5.83 -4.47
C ARG A 38 -0.43 5.38 -3.08
N SER A 39 -1.14 5.79 -2.03
CA SER A 39 -0.82 5.37 -0.66
C SER A 39 -0.87 3.84 -0.49
N ALA A 40 -1.73 3.17 -1.25
CA ALA A 40 -1.87 1.73 -1.22
C ALA A 40 -0.74 1.00 -1.96
N ARG A 41 -0.01 1.67 -2.85
CA ARG A 41 1.19 1.13 -3.53
C ARG A 41 2.48 1.39 -2.75
N ASP A 42 2.48 2.37 -1.86
CA ASP A 42 3.64 2.73 -1.02
C ASP A 42 3.58 2.10 0.39
N ASP A 43 2.92 0.94 0.53
CA ASP A 43 2.86 0.25 1.82
C ASP A 43 4.12 -0.55 2.16
N PHE A 44 4.26 -0.90 3.45
CA PHE A 44 5.40 -1.66 3.97
C PHE A 44 5.61 -2.98 3.23
N TRP A 45 4.53 -3.69 2.88
CA TRP A 45 4.60 -5.02 2.28
C TRP A 45 5.09 -4.97 0.85
N THR A 46 4.58 -4.01 0.09
CA THR A 46 5.01 -3.72 -1.27
C THR A 46 6.48 -3.34 -1.29
N ALA A 47 6.91 -2.43 -0.41
CA ALA A 47 8.30 -2.00 -0.32
C ALA A 47 9.26 -3.12 0.10
N THR A 48 8.80 -4.06 0.93
CA THR A 48 9.65 -5.11 1.50
C THR A 48 9.67 -6.40 0.68
N LEU A 49 8.53 -6.76 0.07
CA LEU A 49 8.29 -8.08 -0.52
C LEU A 49 7.75 -8.02 -1.96
N GLY A 50 7.56 -6.83 -2.55
CA GLY A 50 6.99 -6.68 -3.89
C GLY A 50 7.72 -7.50 -4.96
N ASP A 51 9.04 -7.50 -4.93
CA ASP A 51 9.88 -8.26 -5.87
C ASP A 51 9.76 -9.79 -5.74
N MET A 52 9.21 -10.27 -4.61
CA MET A 52 9.03 -11.70 -4.35
C MET A 52 7.68 -12.23 -4.81
N LEU A 53 6.74 -11.33 -5.14
CA LEU A 53 5.42 -11.63 -5.65
C LEU A 53 5.42 -11.60 -7.19
N PRO A 54 4.66 -12.48 -7.87
CA PRO A 54 4.41 -12.35 -9.29
C PRO A 54 3.76 -10.99 -9.63
N PRO A 55 4.10 -10.35 -10.76
CA PRO A 55 3.55 -9.04 -11.11
C PRO A 55 2.01 -8.98 -11.09
N SER A 56 1.34 -10.00 -11.65
CA SER A 56 -0.12 -10.08 -11.64
C SER A 56 -0.72 -10.23 -10.25
N GLU A 57 0.02 -10.85 -9.32
CA GLU A 57 -0.43 -11.02 -7.94
C GLU A 57 -0.24 -9.72 -7.14
N LEU A 58 0.85 -8.98 -7.41
CA LEU A 58 1.09 -7.67 -6.82
C LEU A 58 0.04 -6.64 -7.28
N GLU A 59 -0.37 -6.67 -8.55
CA GLU A 59 -1.48 -5.85 -9.06
C GLU A 59 -2.78 -6.17 -8.32
N ALA A 60 -3.14 -7.45 -8.21
CA ALA A 60 -4.34 -7.89 -7.49
C ALA A 60 -4.29 -7.51 -5.99
N TYR A 61 -3.10 -7.52 -5.38
CA TYR A 61 -2.90 -7.06 -4.01
C TYR A 61 -3.21 -5.57 -3.87
N TRP A 62 -2.73 -4.74 -4.80
CA TRP A 62 -2.99 -3.30 -4.77
C TRP A 62 -4.45 -2.95 -5.03
N GLU A 63 -5.15 -3.71 -5.86
CA GLU A 63 -6.59 -3.56 -6.09
C GLU A 63 -7.44 -3.98 -4.88
N THR A 64 -6.89 -4.80 -3.98
CA THR A 64 -7.58 -5.21 -2.77
C THR A 64 -7.60 -4.07 -1.75
N PRO A 65 -8.76 -3.75 -1.13
CA PRO A 65 -8.85 -2.74 -0.08
C PRO A 65 -7.86 -3.01 1.07
N PRO A 66 -7.17 -2.00 1.62
CA PRO A 66 -6.13 -2.18 2.62
C PRO A 66 -6.52 -3.07 3.81
N GLU A 67 -7.75 -2.91 4.31
CA GLU A 67 -8.33 -3.67 5.41
C GLU A 67 -8.53 -5.17 5.11
N ALA A 68 -8.70 -5.53 3.84
CA ALA A 68 -8.93 -6.90 3.39
C ALA A 68 -7.66 -7.61 2.91
N ARG A 69 -6.57 -6.86 2.67
CA ARG A 69 -5.30 -7.39 2.16
C ARG A 69 -4.71 -8.48 3.03
N PHE A 70 -4.73 -8.29 4.35
CA PHE A 70 -4.14 -9.27 5.26
C PHE A 70 -4.90 -10.61 5.18
N GLU A 71 -6.23 -10.59 5.22
CA GLU A 71 -7.02 -11.83 5.11
C GLU A 71 -6.84 -12.52 3.76
N GLY A 72 -6.80 -11.75 2.67
CA GLY A 72 -6.64 -12.30 1.32
C GLY A 72 -5.23 -12.80 0.99
N TYR A 73 -4.19 -12.20 1.58
CA TYR A 73 -2.80 -12.41 1.17
C TYR A 73 -1.86 -12.87 2.28
N ALA A 74 -2.32 -13.11 3.53
CA ALA A 74 -1.44 -13.50 4.63
C ALA A 74 -0.52 -14.68 4.30
N VAL A 75 -1.05 -15.74 3.67
CA VAL A 75 -0.25 -16.92 3.28
C VAL A 75 0.78 -16.56 2.22
N ARG A 76 0.41 -15.72 1.25
CA ARG A 76 1.29 -15.26 0.17
C ARG A 76 2.39 -14.34 0.66
N LEU A 77 2.07 -13.43 1.56
CA LEU A 77 3.04 -12.58 2.24
C LEU A 77 4.01 -13.40 3.11
N LEU A 78 3.52 -14.45 3.78
CA LEU A 78 4.37 -15.38 4.51
C LEU A 78 5.34 -16.12 3.57
N GLU A 79 4.85 -16.64 2.45
CA GLU A 79 5.68 -17.30 1.44
C GLU A 79 6.74 -16.35 0.87
N ALA A 80 6.34 -15.13 0.49
CA ALA A 80 7.25 -14.09 0.02
C ALA A 80 8.31 -13.75 1.06
N ARG A 81 7.96 -13.68 2.35
CA ARG A 81 8.91 -13.46 3.43
C ARG A 81 9.92 -14.61 3.56
N LEU A 82 9.45 -15.86 3.49
CA LEU A 82 10.33 -17.03 3.54
C LEU A 82 11.31 -17.06 2.35
N LYS A 83 10.84 -16.68 1.15
CA LYS A 83 11.72 -16.50 -0.02
C LYS A 83 12.77 -15.41 0.24
N ALA A 84 12.37 -14.25 0.77
CA ALA A 84 13.30 -13.17 1.08
C ALA A 84 14.36 -13.57 2.11
N ASP A 85 13.97 -14.26 3.19
CA ASP A 85 14.89 -14.77 4.22
C ASP A 85 15.89 -15.78 3.65
N LEU A 86 15.42 -16.65 2.75
CA LEU A 86 16.28 -17.61 2.05
C LEU A 86 17.27 -16.89 1.14
N LEU A 87 16.81 -15.91 0.35
CA LEU A 87 17.68 -15.11 -0.50
C LEU A 87 18.74 -14.38 0.32
N GLU A 88 18.36 -13.74 1.42
CA GLU A 88 19.29 -13.03 2.30
C GLU A 88 20.42 -13.95 2.80
N ARG A 89 20.07 -15.17 3.22
CA ARG A 89 21.05 -16.17 3.69
C ARG A 89 22.08 -16.55 2.63
N TYR A 90 21.67 -16.63 1.37
CA TYR A 90 22.52 -17.11 0.27
C TYR A 90 23.04 -15.99 -0.64
N ARG A 91 22.62 -14.73 -0.43
CA ARG A 91 22.90 -13.59 -1.32
C ARG A 91 24.38 -13.41 -1.65
N SER A 92 25.27 -13.65 -0.68
CA SER A 92 26.73 -13.53 -0.86
C SER A 92 27.34 -14.62 -1.75
N ARG A 93 26.58 -15.68 -2.05
CA ARG A 93 27.01 -16.84 -2.84
C ARG A 93 26.39 -16.87 -4.23
N LEU A 94 25.48 -15.94 -4.53
CA LEU A 94 24.75 -15.90 -5.79
C LEU A 94 25.24 -14.73 -6.66
N THR A 95 25.33 -14.95 -7.97
CA THR A 95 25.53 -13.88 -8.94
C THR A 95 24.22 -13.10 -9.17
N PRO A 96 24.27 -11.90 -9.76
CA PRO A 96 23.05 -11.16 -10.12
C PRO A 96 22.07 -11.98 -10.97
N GLU A 97 22.58 -12.71 -11.98
CA GLU A 97 21.75 -13.55 -12.85
C GLU A 97 21.07 -14.69 -12.08
N GLN A 98 21.75 -15.23 -11.06
CA GLN A 98 21.19 -16.26 -10.19
C GLN A 98 20.15 -15.69 -9.22
N ILE A 99 20.33 -14.45 -8.77
CA ILE A 99 19.31 -13.76 -7.96
C ILE A 99 18.06 -13.52 -8.80
N ASP A 100 18.19 -13.08 -10.05
CA ASP A 100 17.05 -12.90 -10.95
C ASP A 100 16.33 -14.24 -11.19
N ALA A 101 17.08 -15.32 -11.43
CA ALA A 101 16.52 -16.66 -11.59
C ALA A 101 15.86 -17.20 -10.31
N PHE A 102 16.38 -16.84 -9.12
CA PHE A 102 15.76 -17.14 -7.83
C PHE A 102 14.42 -16.40 -7.69
N CYS A 103 14.38 -15.10 -8.00
CA CYS A 103 13.15 -14.30 -7.89
C CYS A 103 12.05 -14.80 -8.83
N ALA A 104 12.44 -15.33 -10.00
CA ALA A 104 11.52 -15.93 -10.97
C ALA A 104 10.90 -17.28 -10.53
N GLN A 105 11.35 -17.88 -9.42
CA GLN A 105 10.82 -19.16 -8.96
C GLN A 105 9.39 -19.01 -8.40
N PRO A 106 8.48 -19.96 -8.70
CA PRO A 106 7.06 -19.83 -8.41
C PRO A 106 6.69 -20.09 -6.95
N SER A 107 7.56 -20.72 -6.16
CA SER A 107 7.27 -21.07 -4.76
C SER A 107 8.53 -21.14 -3.91
N TYR A 108 8.34 -21.15 -2.59
CA TYR A 108 9.44 -21.32 -1.63
C TYR A 108 10.20 -22.65 -1.83
N ASP A 109 9.50 -23.76 -2.06
CA ASP A 109 10.16 -25.06 -2.27
C ASP A 109 11.00 -25.07 -3.56
N ALA A 110 10.53 -24.43 -4.63
CA ALA A 110 11.30 -24.26 -5.86
C ALA A 110 12.54 -23.38 -5.63
N CYS A 111 12.41 -22.30 -4.86
CA CYS A 111 13.55 -21.46 -4.46
C CYS A 111 14.60 -22.27 -3.68
N ARG A 112 14.16 -23.11 -2.73
CA ARG A 112 15.07 -23.95 -1.96
C ARG A 112 15.82 -24.94 -2.86
N GLY A 113 15.11 -25.67 -3.72
CA GLY A 113 15.74 -26.60 -4.65
C GLY A 113 16.72 -25.91 -5.61
N TYR A 114 16.37 -24.73 -6.11
CA TYR A 114 17.27 -23.92 -6.94
C TYR A 114 18.56 -23.55 -6.20
N VAL A 115 18.46 -23.06 -4.96
CA VAL A 115 19.64 -22.69 -4.15
C VAL A 115 20.51 -23.92 -3.86
N GLU A 116 19.91 -25.05 -3.52
CA GLU A 116 20.64 -26.32 -3.31
C GLU A 116 21.42 -26.73 -4.57
N GLU A 117 20.79 -26.65 -5.74
CA GLU A 117 21.40 -26.97 -7.03
C GLU A 117 22.61 -26.07 -7.35
N VAL A 118 22.44 -24.75 -7.24
CA VAL A 118 23.49 -23.79 -7.68
C VAL A 118 24.59 -23.57 -6.65
N THR A 119 24.35 -23.90 -5.37
CA THR A 119 25.35 -23.75 -4.30
C THR A 119 26.01 -25.06 -3.89
N GLY A 120 25.55 -26.21 -4.40
CA GLY A 120 26.11 -27.54 -4.12
C GLY A 120 26.01 -27.95 -2.65
N SER A 121 24.91 -27.55 -1.98
CA SER A 121 24.63 -27.93 -0.58
C SER A 121 24.04 -29.33 -0.46
#